data_AF-A0A8S1DVP0-F1
#
_entry.id   AF-A0A8S1DVP0-F1
#
_cell.length_a   1.000
_cell.length_b   1.000
_cell.length_c   1.000
_cell.angle_alpha   90.00
_cell.angle_beta   90.00
_cell.angle_gamma   90.00
#
_symmetry.space_group_name_H-M   'P 1'
#
loop_
_entity.id
_entity.type
_entity.pdbx_description
1 polymer ?
#
loop_
_entity_poly.entity_id
_entity_poly.type
_entity_poly.pdbx_seq_one_letter_code
_entity_poly.pdbx_strand_id
1 'polypeptide(L)'
;MRRLKVKKSFQNHYQELINFINSILGYTKNWVNPYFGAIVGRVANRIGKAQFTVKNETYHVSKNNGENHLHGGFKGFDKKMWEANVEGTKVTFSYVSKDGEEGYPGSVLVAATYSLSDANELLLEMTATTTKPTPVNLTNHAYFNLAGHDKGWSALSEHKVHVNASFYTPGVDLLPTGEIKPVAGTIFDLTTTKQLKDVLSWTPDDGYDTNFCVNTTKPPTMVLAAR
;
A
#
# COMPACT_ATOMS: atom_id res chain seq x y z
N MET A 1 -18.22 8.22 -8.46
CA MET A 1 -17.10 7.56 -7.75
C MET A 1 -17.61 7.15 -6.38
N ARG A 2 -17.57 5.87 -6.00
CA ARG A 2 -17.92 5.40 -4.64
C ARG A 2 -16.68 5.51 -3.76
N ARG A 3 -16.86 5.78 -2.45
CA ARG A 3 -15.78 6.06 -1.49
C ARG A 3 -16.08 5.45 -0.13
N LEU A 4 -15.04 5.23 0.67
CA LEU A 4 -15.18 4.73 2.04
C LEU A 4 -15.65 5.85 2.98
N LYS A 5 -16.90 5.74 3.42
CA LYS A 5 -17.53 6.67 4.35
C LYS A 5 -17.96 5.95 5.62
N VAL A 6 -17.70 6.55 6.77
CA VAL A 6 -18.19 6.06 8.07
C VAL A 6 -19.11 7.11 8.70
N LYS A 7 -20.22 6.66 9.27
CA LYS A 7 -21.15 7.51 10.01
C LYS A 7 -20.59 7.79 11.40
N LYS A 8 -20.40 9.05 11.78
CA LYS A 8 -20.01 9.40 13.15
C LYS A 8 -21.21 9.24 14.09
N SER A 9 -21.01 8.58 15.24
CA SER A 9 -22.07 8.07 16.11
C SER A 9 -22.99 9.12 16.77
N PHE A 10 -22.78 10.42 16.55
CA PHE A 10 -23.56 11.49 17.19
C PHE A 10 -24.07 12.59 16.25
N GLN A 11 -23.78 12.48 14.96
CA GLN A 11 -24.28 13.41 13.94
C GLN A 11 -24.68 12.57 12.72
N ASN A 12 -25.78 12.88 12.04
CA ASN A 12 -26.14 12.24 10.76
C ASN A 12 -25.19 12.66 9.62
N HIS A 13 -23.88 12.70 9.91
CA HIS A 13 -22.81 13.13 9.05
C HIS A 13 -21.90 11.94 8.74
N TYR A 14 -21.61 11.77 7.45
CA TYR A 14 -20.69 10.76 6.94
C TYR A 14 -19.34 11.40 6.71
N GLN A 15 -18.28 10.73 7.16
CA GLN A 15 -16.92 11.19 6.98
C GLN A 15 -16.15 10.29 6.02
N GLU A 16 -15.46 10.91 5.06
CA GLU A 16 -14.49 10.24 4.19
C GLU A 16 -13.20 10.05 4.97
N LEU A 17 -12.80 8.79 5.16
CA LEU A 17 -11.63 8.43 5.98
C LEU A 17 -10.33 8.27 5.17
N ILE A 18 -10.44 8.24 3.84
CA ILE A 18 -9.32 8.02 2.93
C ILE A 18 -9.17 9.22 2.02
N ASN A 19 -7.93 9.67 1.80
CA ASN A 19 -7.65 10.75 0.84
C ASN A 19 -7.98 10.29 -0.59
N PHE A 20 -8.59 11.18 -1.38
CA PHE A 20 -9.02 10.88 -2.75
C PHE A 20 -8.83 12.08 -3.68
N ILE A 21 -8.88 11.81 -4.99
CA ILE A 21 -8.94 12.84 -6.03
C ILE A 21 -10.34 12.85 -6.64
N ASN A 22 -10.89 14.04 -6.91
CA ASN A 22 -12.28 14.18 -7.37
C ASN A 22 -12.52 13.79 -8.83
N SER A 23 -11.49 13.46 -9.60
CA SER A 23 -11.60 13.13 -11.03
C SER A 23 -10.75 11.92 -11.42
N ILE A 24 -11.27 11.10 -12.34
CA ILE A 24 -10.53 9.97 -12.91
C ILE A 24 -9.23 10.43 -13.56
N LEU A 25 -9.27 11.56 -14.29
CA LEU A 25 -8.08 12.15 -14.91
C LEU A 25 -7.04 12.60 -13.87
N GLY A 26 -7.46 12.97 -12.66
CA GLY A 26 -6.53 13.28 -11.58
C GLY A 26 -5.75 12.06 -11.09
N TYR A 27 -6.37 10.87 -11.10
CA TYR A 27 -5.71 9.62 -10.74
C TYR A 27 -4.64 9.16 -11.73
N THR A 28 -4.68 9.62 -12.99
CA THR A 28 -3.71 9.22 -14.03
C THR A 28 -2.48 10.12 -14.09
N LYS A 29 -2.41 11.19 -13.29
CA LYS A 29 -1.31 12.17 -13.28
C LYS A 29 -0.41 12.01 -12.07
N ASN A 30 0.81 11.52 -12.27
CA ASN A 30 1.77 11.22 -11.19
C ASN A 30 2.12 12.40 -10.28
N TRP A 31 2.15 13.63 -10.80
CA TRP A 31 2.43 14.83 -9.99
C TRP A 31 1.25 15.28 -9.11
N VAL A 32 0.07 14.70 -9.31
CA VAL A 32 -1.14 14.96 -8.50
C VAL A 32 -1.50 13.77 -7.62
N ASN A 33 -1.16 12.55 -8.06
CA ASN A 33 -1.56 11.31 -7.41
C ASN A 33 -0.35 10.48 -6.94
N PRO A 34 0.01 10.53 -5.65
CA PRO A 34 0.97 9.62 -5.03
C PRO A 34 0.33 8.26 -4.73
N TYR A 35 -0.38 7.67 -5.69
CA TYR A 35 -1.04 6.36 -5.57
C TYR A 35 -2.24 6.28 -4.59
N PHE A 36 -2.96 7.38 -4.33
CA PHE A 36 -4.07 7.39 -3.36
C PHE A 36 -5.07 6.23 -3.56
N GLY A 37 -5.09 5.28 -2.61
CA GLY A 37 -6.06 4.17 -2.58
C GLY A 37 -5.90 3.13 -3.70
N ALA A 38 -4.84 3.22 -4.51
CA ALA A 38 -4.64 2.31 -5.63
C ALA A 38 -4.21 0.91 -5.17
N ILE A 39 -4.55 -0.11 -5.98
CA ILE A 39 -3.83 -1.38 -5.95
C ILE A 39 -2.51 -1.19 -6.69
N VAL A 40 -1.41 -1.48 -6.01
CA VAL A 40 -0.06 -1.29 -6.54
C VAL A 40 0.59 -2.64 -6.83
N GLY A 41 1.22 -2.74 -8.00
CA GLY A 41 1.90 -3.95 -8.47
C GLY A 41 2.40 -3.81 -9.92
N ARG A 42 3.14 -4.79 -10.46
CA ARG A 42 3.35 -6.15 -9.94
C ARG A 42 4.14 -6.26 -8.63
N VAL A 43 5.11 -5.37 -8.42
CA VAL A 43 5.88 -5.29 -7.18
C VAL A 43 5.70 -3.92 -6.55
N ALA A 44 5.12 -3.89 -5.36
CA ALA A 44 5.05 -2.72 -4.50
C ALA A 44 6.43 -2.38 -3.92
N ASN A 45 6.61 -1.10 -3.61
CA ASN A 45 7.89 -0.49 -3.27
C ASN A 45 8.94 -0.62 -4.39
N ARG A 46 10.23 -0.61 -4.04
CA ARG A 46 11.34 -0.47 -4.98
C ARG A 46 12.00 -1.80 -5.32
N ILE A 47 12.39 -1.97 -6.59
CA ILE A 47 13.39 -2.94 -7.03
C ILE A 47 14.68 -2.16 -7.36
N GLY A 48 15.73 -2.44 -6.60
CA GLY A 48 17.03 -1.78 -6.72
C GLY A 48 17.64 -2.00 -8.11
N LYS A 49 18.19 -0.94 -8.69
CA LYS A 49 18.79 -0.95 -10.04
C LYS A 49 17.84 -1.40 -11.17
N ALA A 50 16.53 -1.45 -10.89
CA ALA A 50 15.49 -1.91 -11.78
C ALA A 50 15.78 -3.28 -12.43
N GLN A 51 16.31 -4.22 -11.66
CA GLN A 51 16.58 -5.56 -12.13
C GLN A 51 16.38 -6.60 -11.03
N PHE A 52 16.06 -7.83 -11.42
CA PHE A 52 16.01 -8.97 -10.53
C PHE A 52 16.37 -10.26 -11.28
N THR A 53 16.68 -11.32 -10.53
CA THR A 53 17.06 -12.61 -11.11
C THR A 53 16.06 -13.69 -10.71
N VAL A 54 15.59 -14.46 -11.69
CA VAL A 54 14.75 -15.65 -11.48
C VAL A 54 15.37 -16.81 -12.23
N LYS A 55 15.62 -17.93 -11.53
CA LYS A 55 16.22 -19.15 -12.13
C LYS A 55 17.48 -18.86 -12.98
N ASN A 56 18.38 -18.01 -12.47
CA ASN A 56 19.62 -17.58 -13.13
C ASN A 56 19.47 -16.68 -14.36
N GLU A 57 18.24 -16.30 -14.73
CA GLU A 57 18.01 -15.29 -15.78
C GLU A 57 17.77 -13.93 -15.12
N THR A 58 18.48 -12.91 -15.62
CA THR A 58 18.33 -11.53 -15.13
C THR A 58 17.36 -10.78 -16.01
N TYR A 59 16.33 -10.21 -15.38
CA TYR A 59 15.32 -9.38 -16.03
C TYR A 59 15.53 -7.93 -15.64
N HIS A 60 15.36 -7.04 -16.62
CA HIS A 60 15.36 -5.59 -16.42
C HIS A 60 13.92 -5.09 -16.48
N VAL A 61 13.52 -4.35 -15.45
CA VAL A 61 12.23 -3.67 -15.38
C VAL A 61 12.41 -2.18 -15.63
N SER A 62 11.30 -1.47 -15.81
CA SER A 62 11.33 -0.02 -16.07
C SER A 62 11.99 0.78 -14.94
N LYS A 63 12.85 1.74 -15.29
CA LYS A 63 13.49 2.68 -14.36
C LYS A 63 12.65 3.94 -14.17
N ASN A 64 11.57 3.85 -13.40
CA ASN A 64 10.65 4.97 -13.18
C ASN A 64 10.93 5.79 -11.91
N ASN A 65 11.96 5.43 -11.14
CA ASN A 65 12.38 6.17 -9.95
C ASN A 65 13.92 6.24 -9.87
N GLY A 66 14.50 7.15 -10.65
CA GLY A 66 15.96 7.22 -10.83
C GLY A 66 16.48 5.92 -11.44
N GLU A 67 17.50 5.32 -10.82
CA GLU A 67 18.03 4.02 -11.22
C GLU A 67 17.16 2.82 -10.79
N ASN A 68 16.12 3.07 -10.00
CA ASN A 68 15.27 2.04 -9.43
C ASN A 68 13.93 1.92 -10.16
N HIS A 69 13.28 0.77 -9.95
CA HIS A 69 11.89 0.54 -10.33
C HIS A 69 11.02 0.71 -9.10
N LEU A 70 9.88 1.40 -9.22
CA LEU A 70 8.98 1.72 -8.12
C LEU A 70 7.54 1.35 -8.51
N HIS A 71 6.85 0.64 -7.62
CA HIS A 71 5.40 0.44 -7.67
C HIS A 71 4.87 -0.14 -8.99
N GLY A 72 5.65 -1.02 -9.62
CA GLY A 72 5.27 -1.68 -10.86
C GLY A 72 5.55 -0.89 -12.14
N GLY A 73 6.17 0.29 -12.05
CA GLY A 73 6.75 0.98 -13.21
C GLY A 73 5.98 2.22 -13.66
N PHE A 74 6.25 2.66 -14.90
CA PHE A 74 5.66 3.90 -15.44
C PHE A 74 4.14 3.80 -15.53
N LYS A 75 3.65 2.65 -16.01
CA LYS A 75 2.23 2.29 -16.11
C LYS A 75 1.98 1.01 -15.32
N GLY A 76 2.27 1.05 -14.02
CA GLY A 76 1.91 0.02 -13.05
C GLY A 76 0.40 -0.16 -12.92
N PHE A 77 0.01 -1.09 -12.04
CA PHE A 77 -1.39 -1.50 -11.81
C PHE A 77 -2.33 -0.34 -11.42
N ASP A 78 -1.79 0.70 -10.80
CA ASP A 78 -2.48 1.93 -10.43
C ASP A 78 -3.02 2.72 -11.64
N LYS A 79 -2.48 2.49 -12.84
CA LYS A 79 -2.84 3.22 -14.08
C LYS A 79 -3.57 2.34 -15.10
N LYS A 80 -3.85 1.09 -14.76
CA LYS A 80 -4.57 0.18 -15.65
C LYS A 80 -6.07 0.35 -15.48
N MET A 81 -6.81 0.07 -16.55
CA MET A 81 -8.25 -0.10 -16.47
C MET A 81 -8.51 -1.58 -16.15
N TRP A 82 -9.11 -1.83 -15.00
CA TRP A 82 -9.45 -3.17 -14.54
C TRP A 82 -10.87 -3.49 -14.96
N GLU A 83 -11.12 -4.76 -15.30
CA GLU A 83 -12.48 -5.28 -15.39
C GLU A 83 -13.09 -5.36 -13.99
N ALA A 84 -14.39 -5.15 -13.87
CA ALA A 84 -15.08 -5.14 -12.59
C ALA A 84 -16.32 -6.02 -12.64
N ASN A 85 -16.46 -6.89 -11.63
CA ASN A 85 -17.65 -7.69 -11.37
C ASN A 85 -18.20 -7.32 -9.99
N VAL A 86 -19.51 -7.07 -9.88
CA VAL A 86 -20.16 -6.63 -8.64
C VAL A 86 -21.22 -7.64 -8.23
N GLU A 87 -21.14 -8.10 -6.97
CA GLU A 87 -22.04 -9.09 -6.40
C GLU A 87 -22.40 -8.69 -4.97
N GLY A 88 -23.62 -8.19 -4.75
CA GLY A 88 -24.08 -7.75 -3.43
C GLY A 88 -23.19 -6.65 -2.83
N THR A 89 -22.53 -6.95 -1.70
CA THR A 89 -21.60 -6.06 -0.99
C THR A 89 -20.14 -6.23 -1.41
N LYS A 90 -19.89 -7.01 -2.46
CA LYS A 90 -18.55 -7.33 -2.99
C LYS A 90 -18.34 -6.77 -4.39
N VAL A 91 -17.12 -6.31 -4.65
CA VAL A 91 -16.63 -5.98 -6.00
C VAL A 91 -15.28 -6.66 -6.22
N THR A 92 -15.16 -7.41 -7.30
CA THR A 92 -13.91 -7.99 -7.76
C THR A 92 -13.42 -7.23 -8.98
N PHE A 93 -12.23 -6.67 -8.87
CA PHE A 93 -11.50 -6.10 -9.99
C PHE A 93 -10.51 -7.13 -10.52
N SER A 94 -10.39 -7.29 -11.84
CA SER A 94 -9.38 -8.15 -12.47
C SER A 94 -8.63 -7.46 -13.59
N TYR A 95 -7.35 -7.82 -13.76
CA TYR A 95 -6.52 -7.33 -14.85
C TYR A 95 -5.52 -8.42 -15.29
N VAL A 96 -5.28 -8.51 -16.60
CA VAL A 96 -4.24 -9.37 -17.16
C VAL A 96 -3.04 -8.50 -17.55
N SER A 97 -2.00 -8.56 -16.73
CA SER A 97 -0.68 -8.02 -17.09
C SER A 97 0.00 -8.99 -18.04
N LYS A 98 0.30 -8.55 -19.26
CA LYS A 98 0.88 -9.42 -20.29
C LYS A 98 2.35 -9.73 -20.01
N ASP A 99 2.85 -10.85 -20.54
CA ASP A 99 4.29 -11.14 -20.58
C ASP A 99 5.08 -9.95 -21.13
N GLY A 100 6.15 -9.56 -20.43
CA GLY A 100 6.99 -8.41 -20.75
C GLY A 100 6.45 -7.04 -20.34
N GLU A 101 5.21 -6.92 -19.82
CA GLU A 101 4.69 -5.63 -19.37
C GLU A 101 5.52 -5.04 -18.23
N GLU A 102 6.02 -3.82 -18.42
CA GLU A 102 6.98 -3.13 -17.52
C GLU A 102 8.31 -3.88 -17.31
N GLY A 103 8.61 -4.87 -18.17
CA GLY A 103 9.84 -5.67 -18.18
C GLY A 103 9.77 -6.98 -17.38
N TYR A 104 8.61 -7.28 -16.79
CA TYR A 104 8.43 -8.50 -15.99
C TYR A 104 8.10 -9.72 -16.88
N PRO A 105 8.69 -10.91 -16.63
CA PRO A 105 8.37 -12.12 -17.35
C PRO A 105 7.02 -12.70 -16.91
N GLY A 106 6.39 -13.46 -17.80
CA GLY A 106 5.12 -14.13 -17.58
C GLY A 106 3.93 -13.18 -17.63
N SER A 107 2.81 -13.70 -18.12
CA SER A 107 1.53 -13.04 -17.91
C SER A 107 1.06 -13.29 -16.48
N VAL A 108 0.46 -12.28 -15.85
CA VAL A 108 -0.13 -12.35 -14.52
C VAL A 108 -1.60 -11.96 -14.61
N LEU A 109 -2.49 -12.88 -14.25
CA LEU A 109 -3.87 -12.55 -13.92
C LEU A 109 -3.88 -12.13 -12.45
N VAL A 110 -4.18 -10.84 -12.21
CA VAL A 110 -4.32 -10.29 -10.87
C VAL A 110 -5.78 -9.97 -10.60
N ALA A 111 -6.23 -10.24 -9.38
CA ALA A 111 -7.55 -9.84 -8.91
C ALA A 111 -7.47 -9.18 -7.53
N ALA A 112 -8.30 -8.16 -7.33
CA ALA A 112 -8.48 -7.47 -6.06
C ALA A 112 -9.98 -7.44 -5.73
N THR A 113 -10.36 -8.11 -4.66
CA THR A 113 -11.74 -8.21 -4.19
C THR A 113 -11.92 -7.36 -2.95
N TYR A 114 -12.79 -6.36 -3.03
CA TYR A 114 -13.25 -5.63 -1.86
C TYR A 114 -14.63 -6.15 -1.44
N SER A 115 -14.83 -6.37 -0.15
CA SER A 115 -16.15 -6.66 0.42
C SER A 115 -16.40 -5.87 1.71
N LEU A 116 -17.67 -5.57 1.96
CA LEU A 116 -18.14 -4.98 3.21
C LEU A 116 -18.92 -6.03 4.01
N SER A 117 -18.58 -6.16 5.29
CA SER A 117 -19.30 -7.01 6.24
C SER A 117 -20.27 -6.19 7.12
N ASP A 118 -21.26 -6.87 7.70
CA ASP A 118 -22.19 -6.26 8.66
C ASP A 118 -21.50 -5.84 9.99
N ALA A 119 -20.26 -6.29 10.21
CA ALA A 119 -19.42 -5.88 11.34
C ALA A 119 -18.65 -4.57 11.08
N ASN A 120 -18.98 -3.82 10.02
CA ASN A 120 -18.27 -2.62 9.55
C ASN A 120 -16.81 -2.87 9.14
N GLU A 121 -16.51 -4.05 8.61
CA GLU A 121 -15.18 -4.37 8.09
C GLU A 121 -15.14 -4.12 6.58
N LEU A 122 -14.04 -3.50 6.12
CA LEU A 122 -13.65 -3.50 4.72
C LEU A 122 -12.58 -4.58 4.54
N LEU A 123 -12.91 -5.66 3.85
CA LEU A 123 -11.98 -6.72 3.53
C LEU A 123 -11.43 -6.53 2.13
N LEU A 124 -10.12 -6.73 1.97
CA LEU A 124 -9.43 -6.76 0.69
C LEU A 124 -8.69 -8.08 0.54
N GLU A 125 -9.10 -8.87 -0.44
CA GLU A 125 -8.38 -10.07 -0.87
C GLU A 125 -7.70 -9.78 -2.20
N MET A 126 -6.41 -10.11 -2.31
CA MET A 126 -5.64 -9.97 -3.54
C MET A 126 -5.08 -11.33 -3.96
N THR A 127 -5.30 -11.71 -5.21
CA THR A 127 -4.80 -12.97 -5.77
C THR A 127 -4.05 -12.71 -7.07
N ALA A 128 -3.10 -13.59 -7.37
CA ALA A 128 -2.33 -13.53 -8.61
C ALA A 128 -1.98 -14.94 -9.10
N THR A 129 -2.17 -15.17 -10.40
CA THR A 129 -1.77 -16.42 -11.08
C THR A 129 -0.86 -16.08 -12.24
N THR A 130 0.25 -16.80 -12.37
CA THR A 130 1.35 -16.45 -13.29
C THR A 130 1.63 -17.57 -14.29
N THR A 131 1.92 -17.24 -15.54
CA THR A 131 2.29 -18.23 -16.58
C THR A 131 3.78 -18.60 -16.58
N LYS A 132 4.64 -17.76 -15.96
CA LYS A 132 6.07 -17.99 -15.76
C LYS A 132 6.47 -17.53 -14.35
N PRO A 133 7.53 -18.09 -13.75
CA PRO A 133 8.11 -17.56 -12.52
C PRO A 133 8.41 -16.07 -12.64
N THR A 134 7.82 -15.27 -11.75
CA THR A 134 7.90 -13.80 -11.77
C THR A 134 7.59 -13.26 -10.38
N PRO A 135 8.20 -12.15 -9.93
CA PRO A 135 7.87 -11.58 -8.63
C PRO A 135 6.48 -10.94 -8.64
N VAL A 136 5.71 -11.20 -7.58
CA VAL A 136 4.44 -10.53 -7.30
C VAL A 136 4.44 -10.14 -5.82
N ASN A 137 4.28 -8.84 -5.55
CA ASN A 137 4.15 -8.28 -4.22
C ASN A 137 3.14 -7.13 -4.28
N LEU A 138 1.90 -7.40 -3.89
CA LEU A 138 0.79 -6.46 -4.06
C LEU A 138 0.51 -5.72 -2.76
N THR A 139 0.04 -4.48 -2.87
CA THR A 139 -0.49 -3.74 -1.73
C THR A 139 -1.64 -2.83 -2.14
N ASN A 140 -2.41 -2.37 -1.15
CA ASN A 140 -3.29 -1.23 -1.29
C ASN A 140 -2.62 0.02 -0.71
N HIS A 141 -2.67 1.13 -1.45
CA HIS A 141 -1.97 2.35 -1.10
C HIS A 141 -2.93 3.42 -0.53
N ALA A 142 -3.86 3.01 0.34
CA ALA A 142 -4.76 3.93 1.04
C ALA A 142 -4.02 4.82 2.04
N TYR A 143 -4.38 6.11 2.02
CA TYR A 143 -3.92 7.09 2.99
C TYR A 143 -5.07 7.43 3.92
N PHE A 144 -4.96 7.03 5.17
CA PHE A 144 -5.99 7.26 6.18
C PHE A 144 -5.85 8.64 6.82
N ASN A 145 -6.97 9.35 6.93
CA ASN A 145 -7.13 10.53 7.76
C ASN A 145 -8.50 10.43 8.44
N LEU A 146 -8.51 9.88 9.67
CA LEU A 146 -9.75 9.63 10.42
C LEU A 146 -10.39 10.92 10.93
N ALA A 147 -9.63 12.02 10.97
CA ALA A 147 -10.18 13.34 11.21
C ALA A 147 -11.00 13.87 10.01
N GLY A 148 -10.82 13.29 8.82
CA GLY A 148 -11.49 13.64 7.56
C GLY A 148 -10.50 14.12 6.49
N HIS A 149 -10.70 13.73 5.24
CA HIS A 149 -9.78 14.06 4.12
C HIS A 149 -9.51 15.57 3.91
N ASP A 150 -10.44 16.43 4.34
CA ASP A 150 -10.36 17.89 4.24
C ASP A 150 -9.67 18.52 5.46
N LYS A 151 -9.34 17.71 6.47
CA LYS A 151 -8.66 18.17 7.68
C LYS A 151 -7.16 18.16 7.48
N GLY A 152 -6.56 19.32 7.74
CA GLY A 152 -5.13 19.53 7.62
C GLY A 152 -4.32 18.92 8.75
N TRP A 153 -3.03 19.27 8.75
CA TRP A 153 -2.02 18.77 9.69
C TRP A 153 -2.45 18.79 11.15
N SER A 154 -3.05 19.88 11.64
CA SER A 154 -3.41 20.04 13.05
C SER A 154 -4.39 18.99 13.56
N ALA A 155 -5.24 18.43 12.70
CA ALA A 155 -6.14 17.35 13.08
C ALA A 155 -5.52 15.97 12.80
N LEU A 156 -4.68 15.87 11.76
CA LEU A 156 -3.96 14.64 11.43
C LEU A 156 -2.96 14.28 12.54
N SER A 157 -2.22 15.25 13.06
CA SER A 157 -1.17 15.04 14.06
C SER A 157 -1.70 14.58 15.43
N GLU A 158 -2.99 14.77 15.71
CA GLU A 158 -3.67 14.29 16.92
C GLU A 158 -4.04 12.80 16.87
N HIS A 159 -3.85 12.12 15.73
CA HIS A 159 -4.10 10.68 15.65
C HIS A 159 -3.15 9.93 16.58
N LYS A 160 -3.64 8.80 17.07
CA LYS A 160 -2.84 7.84 17.81
C LYS A 160 -2.45 6.70 16.88
N VAL A 161 -1.23 6.22 17.03
CA VAL A 161 -0.69 5.10 16.27
C VAL A 161 -0.10 4.06 17.23
N HIS A 162 -0.37 2.80 16.92
CA HIS A 162 0.27 1.63 17.47
C HIS A 162 0.53 0.66 16.32
N VAL A 163 1.76 0.16 16.20
CA VAL A 163 2.15 -0.82 15.19
C VAL A 163 2.55 -2.11 15.90
N ASN A 164 1.88 -3.21 15.55
CA ASN A 164 2.17 -4.54 16.08
C ASN A 164 3.36 -5.17 15.34
N ALA A 165 4.55 -4.60 15.51
CA ALA A 165 5.77 -5.05 14.88
C ALA A 165 6.96 -4.88 15.83
N SER A 166 7.70 -5.97 16.09
CA SER A 166 8.91 -5.94 16.90
C SER A 166 10.18 -5.65 16.08
N PHE A 167 10.08 -5.69 14.75
CA PHE A 167 11.19 -5.49 13.83
C PHE A 167 10.80 -4.59 12.65
N TYR A 168 11.80 -4.03 11.98
CA TYR A 168 11.66 -3.27 10.73
C TYR A 168 12.81 -3.59 9.77
N THR A 169 12.65 -3.20 8.50
CA THR A 169 13.70 -3.34 7.48
C THR A 169 14.34 -1.97 7.20
N PRO A 170 15.59 -1.72 7.65
CA PRO A 170 16.29 -0.46 7.38
C PRO A 170 16.55 -0.27 5.89
N GLY A 171 16.54 0.98 5.45
CA GLY A 171 16.85 1.35 4.07
C GLY A 171 17.91 2.44 3.94
N VAL A 172 18.54 2.48 2.77
CA VAL A 172 19.41 3.56 2.29
C VAL A 172 18.80 4.06 0.98
N ASP A 173 18.57 5.37 0.86
CA ASP A 173 17.84 5.96 -0.27
C ASP A 173 16.49 5.26 -0.57
N LEU A 174 15.78 4.88 0.50
CA LEU A 174 14.50 4.16 0.48
C LEU A 174 14.54 2.75 -0.14
N LEU A 175 15.74 2.19 -0.37
CA LEU A 175 15.94 0.79 -0.72
C LEU A 175 16.23 -0.04 0.54
N PRO A 176 15.53 -1.16 0.76
CA PRO A 176 15.84 -2.03 1.89
C PRO A 176 17.24 -2.62 1.75
N THR A 177 17.98 -2.65 2.85
CA THR A 177 19.34 -3.19 2.93
C THR A 177 19.39 -4.72 2.95
N GLY A 178 18.26 -5.37 3.26
CA GLY A 178 18.16 -6.80 3.55
C GLY A 178 18.31 -7.12 5.04
N GLU A 179 18.73 -6.17 5.88
CA GLU A 179 18.75 -6.35 7.33
C GLU A 179 17.32 -6.32 7.92
N ILE A 180 17.15 -7.01 9.05
CA ILE A 180 15.96 -6.95 9.90
C ILE A 180 16.44 -6.53 11.29
N LYS A 181 16.01 -5.35 11.78
CA LYS A 181 16.46 -4.78 13.06
C LYS A 181 15.31 -4.63 14.04
N PRO A 182 15.56 -4.77 15.36
CA PRO A 182 14.52 -4.55 16.36
C PRO A 182 14.08 -3.09 16.36
N VAL A 183 12.80 -2.84 16.60
CA VAL A 183 12.30 -1.46 16.78
C VAL A 183 12.63 -0.90 18.15
N ALA A 184 12.78 -1.76 19.16
CA ALA A 184 12.98 -1.37 20.56
C ALA A 184 14.18 -0.44 20.73
N GLY A 185 13.96 0.70 21.41
CA GLY A 185 14.99 1.71 21.64
C GLY A 185 15.33 2.57 20.42
N THR A 186 14.54 2.50 19.34
CA THR A 186 14.70 3.32 18.14
C THR A 186 13.52 4.27 17.93
N ILE A 187 13.65 5.22 17.01
CA ILE A 187 12.55 6.12 16.58
C ILE A 187 11.39 5.37 15.90
N PHE A 188 11.59 4.11 15.55
CA PHE A 188 10.60 3.22 14.97
C PHE A 188 9.82 2.42 16.03
N ASP A 189 10.10 2.59 17.32
CA ASP A 189 9.33 1.89 18.37
C ASP A 189 7.92 2.48 18.51
N LEU A 190 6.98 1.94 17.74
CA LEU A 190 5.55 2.23 17.81
C LEU A 190 4.76 1.07 18.45
N THR A 191 5.43 0.20 19.23
CA THR A 191 4.82 -0.97 19.88
C THR A 191 3.89 -0.61 21.03
N THR A 192 3.95 0.65 21.49
CA THR A 192 3.00 1.26 22.43
C THR A 192 2.23 2.36 21.70
N THR A 193 0.99 2.62 22.11
CA THR A 193 0.21 3.70 21.51
C THR A 193 0.86 5.06 21.75
N LYS A 194 1.12 5.81 20.69
CA LYS A 194 1.70 7.16 20.72
C LYS A 194 0.84 8.14 19.92
N GLN A 195 0.86 9.42 20.25
CA GLN A 195 0.27 10.44 19.36
C GLN A 195 1.26 10.74 18.23
N LEU A 196 0.75 10.93 17.01
CA LEU A 196 1.60 11.20 15.85
C LEU A 196 2.47 12.45 16.05
N LYS A 197 1.90 13.54 16.57
CA LYS A 197 2.63 14.78 16.85
C LYS A 197 3.84 14.60 17.77
N ASP A 198 3.80 13.62 18.67
CA ASP A 198 4.86 13.39 19.65
C ASP A 198 6.05 12.64 19.04
N VAL A 199 5.85 11.95 17.90
CA VAL A 199 6.82 10.99 17.34
C VAL A 199 7.34 11.34 15.96
N LEU A 200 6.58 12.11 15.17
CA LEU A 200 6.97 12.46 13.80
C LEU A 200 8.26 13.28 13.75
N SER A 201 8.46 14.18 14.72
CA SER A 201 9.69 14.97 14.85
C SER A 201 10.96 14.14 15.13
N TRP A 202 10.82 12.84 15.45
CA TRP A 202 11.97 11.95 15.65
C TRP A 202 12.55 11.42 14.34
N THR A 203 11.78 11.52 13.25
CA THR A 203 12.13 10.99 11.94
C THR A 203 12.70 12.06 11.01
N PRO A 204 13.57 11.69 10.06
CA PRO A 204 13.89 12.58 8.94
C PRO A 204 12.60 13.01 8.23
N ASP A 205 12.53 14.28 7.82
CA ASP A 205 11.41 14.87 7.08
C ASP A 205 10.03 14.80 7.79
N ASP A 206 10.02 14.65 9.12
CA ASP A 206 8.81 14.59 9.94
C ASP A 206 7.80 13.49 9.50
N GLY A 207 8.30 12.35 9.01
CA GLY A 207 7.48 11.25 8.53
C GLY A 207 8.13 9.86 8.55
N TYR A 208 7.27 8.83 8.49
CA TYR A 208 7.69 7.44 8.34
C TYR A 208 7.51 6.95 6.90
N ASP A 209 8.59 6.48 6.29
CA ASP A 209 8.57 5.69 5.05
C ASP A 209 9.43 4.43 5.26
N THR A 210 8.88 3.45 5.97
CA THR A 210 9.61 2.27 6.43
C THR A 210 8.69 1.06 6.51
N ASN A 211 9.23 -0.10 6.17
CA ASN A 211 8.52 -1.37 6.30
C ASN A 211 8.71 -1.97 7.71
N PHE A 212 7.59 -2.17 8.39
CA PHE A 212 7.48 -2.81 9.70
C PHE A 212 7.14 -4.30 9.54
N CYS A 213 7.90 -5.17 10.20
CA CYS A 213 7.68 -6.60 10.18
C CYS A 213 6.60 -6.98 11.21
N VAL A 214 5.36 -7.14 10.75
CA VAL A 214 4.21 -7.47 11.61
C VAL A 214 4.48 -8.74 12.41
N ASN A 215 4.19 -8.68 13.72
CA ASN A 215 4.26 -9.84 14.58
C ASN A 215 3.15 -10.82 14.18
N THR A 216 3.54 -12.01 13.75
CA THR A 216 2.60 -13.05 13.29
C THR A 216 2.58 -14.22 14.25
N THR A 217 1.40 -14.82 14.41
CA THR A 217 1.23 -16.17 14.96
C THR A 217 1.14 -17.15 13.78
N LYS A 218 1.83 -18.29 13.83
CA LYS A 218 1.61 -19.38 12.86
C LYS A 218 0.32 -20.13 13.24
N PRO A 219 -0.53 -20.61 12.30
CA PRO A 219 -0.61 -20.43 10.82
C PRO A 219 -1.71 -19.39 10.40
N PRO A 220 -2.05 -19.18 9.10
CA PRO A 220 -2.43 -17.86 8.55
C PRO A 220 -3.80 -17.38 9.03
N THR A 221 -3.78 -16.50 10.01
CA THR A 221 -4.94 -15.71 10.42
C THR A 221 -4.70 -14.25 10.11
N MET A 222 -5.79 -13.49 9.93
CA MET A 222 -5.71 -12.04 10.01
C MET A 222 -5.09 -11.65 11.35
N VAL A 223 -4.06 -10.81 11.30
CA VAL A 223 -3.38 -10.29 12.49
C VAL A 223 -3.51 -8.78 12.51
N LEU A 224 -3.58 -8.20 13.71
CA LEU A 224 -3.51 -6.76 13.86
C LEU A 224 -2.15 -6.29 13.34
N ALA A 225 -2.15 -5.42 12.33
CA ALA A 225 -0.92 -4.77 11.84
C ALA A 225 -0.69 -3.43 12.56
N ALA A 226 -1.73 -2.59 12.61
CA ALA A 226 -1.69 -1.29 13.27
C ALA A 226 -3.10 -0.81 13.68
N ARG A 227 -3.17 0.16 14.59
CA ARG A 227 -4.39 0.89 14.99
C ARG A 227 -4.09 2.28 15.53
#